data_AF-A4CSY8-F1
#
_entry.id   AF-A4CSY8-F1
#
_cell.length_a   1.000
_cell.length_b   1.000
_cell.length_c   1.000
_cell.angle_alpha   90.00
_cell.angle_beta   90.00
_cell.angle_gamma   90.00
#
_symmetry.space_group_name_H-M   'P 1'
#
loop_
_entity.id
_entity.type
_entity.pdbx_description
1 polymer ?
#
loop_
_entity_poly.entity_id
_entity_poly.type
_entity_poly.pdbx_seq_one_letter_code
_entity_poly.pdbx_strand_id
1 'polypeptide(L)'
;MTRIAALDPGRSKCGLLLVDTDLGIVLEGHVLEGCSVLETLEQWRSKEPLDRVVMGNGTASRHWRDQLPADLQLTVVDERGTTLQARSRYWELWPPKGWRRLLPEGLRIPPCDLDAVAALVILETALNCRFNWPTPEPVRTWLSR
;
A
#
# COMPACT_ATOMS: atom_id res chain seq x y z
N MET A 1 1.55 -16.01 12.58
CA MET A 1 1.63 -14.65 12.02
C MET A 1 1.91 -14.81 10.54
N THR A 2 0.82 -14.90 9.79
CA THR A 2 0.87 -14.93 8.32
C THR A 2 1.08 -13.49 7.83
N ARG A 3 2.17 -13.29 7.08
CA ARG A 3 2.59 -11.98 6.59
C ARG A 3 2.42 -11.90 5.10
N ILE A 4 1.68 -10.89 4.66
CA ILE A 4 1.45 -10.63 3.25
C ILE A 4 1.92 -9.23 2.94
N ALA A 5 2.69 -9.10 1.87
CA ALA A 5 3.04 -7.79 1.33
C ALA A 5 2.12 -7.45 0.16
N ALA A 6 1.83 -6.17 -0.01
CA ALA A 6 1.07 -5.65 -1.15
C ALA A 6 1.84 -4.55 -1.86
N LEU A 7 1.77 -4.54 -3.20
CA LEU A 7 2.51 -3.64 -4.08
C LEU A 7 1.56 -3.01 -5.09
N ASP A 8 1.45 -1.67 -5.05
CA ASP A 8 0.83 -0.87 -6.11
C ASP A 8 1.93 -0.31 -7.04
N PRO A 9 2.12 -0.89 -8.25
CA PRO A 9 3.20 -0.50 -9.14
C PRO A 9 2.90 0.78 -9.91
N GLY A 10 3.59 1.86 -9.56
CA GLY A 10 3.58 3.12 -10.33
C GLY A 10 4.77 3.27 -11.28
N ARG A 11 4.74 4.34 -12.10
CA ARG A 11 5.78 4.62 -13.11
C ARG A 11 7.11 5.10 -12.52
N SER A 12 7.06 5.77 -11.38
CA SER A 12 8.26 6.36 -10.73
C SER A 12 8.38 5.98 -9.26
N LYS A 13 7.25 5.76 -8.60
CA LYS A 13 7.17 5.31 -7.21
C LYS A 13 6.15 4.18 -7.12
N CYS A 14 6.29 3.34 -6.11
CA CYS A 14 5.37 2.26 -5.82
C CYS A 14 4.91 2.34 -4.37
N GLY A 15 3.64 2.06 -4.15
CA GLY A 15 3.12 1.82 -2.81
C GLY A 15 3.49 0.41 -2.38
N LEU A 16 4.14 0.27 -1.23
CA LEU A 16 4.50 -1.02 -0.66
C LEU A 16 3.94 -1.10 0.76
N LEU A 17 3.28 -2.20 1.09
CA LEU A 17 2.61 -2.42 2.35
C LEU A 17 2.95 -3.81 2.90
N LEU A 18 3.10 -3.93 4.22
CA LEU A 18 3.22 -5.19 4.93
C LEU A 18 2.09 -5.30 5.95
N VAL A 19 1.37 -6.42 5.93
CA VAL A 19 0.32 -6.70 6.91
C VAL A 19 0.58 -8.00 7.66
N ASP A 20 0.01 -8.08 8.86
CA ASP A 20 -0.22 -9.32 9.56
C ASP A 20 -1.70 -9.69 9.40
N THR A 21 -1.98 -10.83 8.76
CA THR A 21 -3.35 -11.27 8.52
C THR A 21 -4.02 -11.91 9.72
N ASP A 22 -3.26 -12.43 10.67
CA ASP A 22 -3.82 -13.03 11.89
C ASP A 22 -4.31 -11.92 12.83
N LEU A 23 -3.59 -10.81 12.89
CA LEU A 23 -3.94 -9.63 13.70
C LEU A 23 -4.85 -8.65 12.95
N GLY A 24 -4.93 -8.74 11.62
CA GLY A 24 -5.72 -7.81 10.80
C GLY A 24 -5.17 -6.38 10.81
N ILE A 25 -3.86 -6.22 10.91
CA ILE A 25 -3.20 -4.90 11.00
C ILE A 25 -2.14 -4.71 9.93
N VAL A 26 -1.97 -3.46 9.51
CA VAL A 26 -0.80 -3.00 8.77
C VAL A 26 0.37 -2.86 9.74
N LEU A 27 1.47 -3.54 9.44
CA LEU A 27 2.73 -3.45 10.19
C LEU A 27 3.57 -2.28 9.67
N GLU A 28 3.71 -2.17 8.36
CA GLU A 28 4.50 -1.13 7.68
C GLU A 28 3.84 -0.74 6.36
N GLY A 29 4.02 0.52 5.94
CA GLY A 29 3.60 0.98 4.62
C GLY A 29 4.42 2.16 4.16
N HIS A 30 4.89 2.10 2.92
CA HIS A 30 5.89 2.99 2.34
C HIS A 30 5.51 3.37 0.91
N VAL A 31 5.95 4.56 0.47
CA VAL A 31 5.95 4.94 -0.94
C VAL A 31 7.41 5.07 -1.38
N LEU A 32 7.85 4.12 -2.21
CA LEU A 32 9.27 3.90 -2.50
C LEU A 32 9.57 4.06 -3.99
N GLU A 33 10.79 4.45 -4.31
CA GLU A 33 11.32 4.34 -5.68
C GLU A 33 11.66 2.89 -6.01
N GLY A 34 11.76 2.55 -7.30
CA GLY A 34 11.84 1.16 -7.76
C GLY A 34 12.95 0.33 -7.09
N CYS A 35 14.19 0.81 -7.03
CA CYS A 35 15.27 0.03 -6.43
C CYS A 35 15.01 -0.31 -4.94
N SER A 36 14.39 0.61 -4.20
CA SER A 36 14.14 0.46 -2.77
C SER A 36 13.03 -0.55 -2.42
N VAL A 37 12.15 -0.88 -3.38
CA VAL A 37 11.08 -1.87 -3.14
C VAL A 37 11.65 -3.26 -2.92
N LEU A 38 12.58 -3.69 -3.78
CA LEU A 38 13.20 -5.02 -3.67
C LEU A 38 14.01 -5.12 -2.38
N GLU A 39 14.78 -4.08 -2.04
CA GLU A 39 15.54 -4.02 -0.79
C GLU A 39 14.61 -4.13 0.43
N THR A 40 13.46 -3.45 0.41
CA THR A 40 12.50 -3.48 1.52
C THR A 40 11.82 -4.85 1.64
N LEU A 41 11.45 -5.47 0.50
CA LEU A 41 10.90 -6.83 0.49
C LEU A 41 11.88 -7.86 1.06
N GLU A 42 13.15 -7.79 0.66
CA GLU A 42 14.21 -8.65 1.19
C GLU A 42 14.43 -8.41 2.69
N GLN A 43 14.42 -7.16 3.14
CA GLN A 43 14.50 -6.83 4.57
C GLN A 43 13.34 -7.44 5.36
N TRP A 44 12.10 -7.31 4.88
CA TRP A 44 10.95 -7.93 5.53
C TRP A 44 11.07 -9.45 5.58
N ARG A 45 11.43 -10.07 4.45
CA ARG A 45 11.63 -11.51 4.33
C ARG A 45 12.75 -12.04 5.23
N SER A 46 13.80 -11.25 5.45
CA SER A 46 14.93 -11.60 6.32
C SER A 46 14.56 -11.64 7.80
N LYS A 47 13.56 -10.84 8.20
CA LYS A 47 13.06 -10.81 9.58
C LYS A 47 12.13 -12.00 9.81
N GLU A 48 11.12 -12.15 8.95
CA GLU A 48 10.17 -13.26 8.98
C GLU A 48 9.70 -13.59 7.55
N PRO A 49 9.37 -14.87 7.26
CA PRO A 49 8.95 -15.27 5.92
C PRO A 49 7.66 -14.54 5.50
N LEU A 50 7.61 -14.15 4.23
CA LEU A 50 6.39 -13.65 3.58
C LEU A 50 5.65 -14.83 2.95
N ASP A 51 4.36 -14.96 3.24
CA ASP A 51 3.51 -16.01 2.66
C ASP A 51 3.28 -15.78 1.16
N ARG A 52 3.02 -14.51 0.79
CA ARG A 52 2.83 -14.07 -0.60
C ARG A 52 2.99 -12.57 -0.74
N VAL A 53 3.11 -12.13 -1.99
CA VAL A 53 2.97 -10.74 -2.41
C VAL A 53 1.74 -10.62 -3.29
N VAL A 54 0.91 -9.62 -3.00
CA VAL A 54 -0.21 -9.21 -3.85
C VAL A 54 0.21 -7.97 -4.61
N MET A 55 0.12 -7.99 -5.93
CA MET A 55 0.49 -6.86 -6.77
C MET A 55 -0.68 -6.43 -7.64
N GLY A 56 -0.78 -5.13 -7.88
CA GLY A 56 -1.67 -4.62 -8.90
C GLY A 56 -1.23 -4.81 -10.32
N ASN A 57 -2.20 -4.95 -11.22
CA ASN A 57 -1.94 -5.08 -12.66
C ASN A 57 -1.73 -3.73 -13.38
N GLY A 58 -1.42 -2.65 -12.65
CA GLY A 58 -1.19 -1.32 -13.19
C GLY A 58 -0.10 -1.24 -14.27
N THR A 59 0.11 -0.04 -14.81
CA THR A 59 0.91 0.22 -16.03
C THR A 59 2.34 -0.31 -15.97
N ALA A 60 2.94 -0.43 -14.77
CA ALA A 60 4.29 -0.95 -14.56
C ALA A 60 4.33 -2.43 -14.08
N SER A 61 3.19 -3.11 -13.97
CA SER A 61 3.10 -4.46 -13.40
C SER A 61 3.93 -5.52 -14.13
N ARG A 62 4.15 -5.36 -15.44
CA ARG A 62 5.01 -6.28 -16.22
C ARG A 62 6.48 -6.19 -15.80
N HIS A 63 6.99 -4.97 -15.62
CA HIS A 63 8.36 -4.71 -15.18
C HIS A 63 8.65 -5.26 -13.77
N TRP A 64 7.65 -5.24 -12.90
CA TRP A 64 7.78 -5.76 -11.54
C TRP A 64 7.69 -7.28 -11.45
N ARG A 65 6.88 -7.92 -12.28
CA ARG A 65 6.84 -9.40 -12.36
C ARG A 65 8.21 -10.00 -12.68
N ASP A 66 8.97 -9.34 -13.55
CA ASP A 66 10.30 -9.82 -13.97
C ASP A 66 11.40 -9.58 -12.93
N GLN A 67 11.19 -8.62 -12.02
CA GLN A 67 12.18 -8.26 -11.00
C GLN A 67 11.95 -8.95 -9.65
N LEU A 68 10.72 -9.36 -9.36
CA LEU A 68 10.44 -10.06 -8.12
C LEU A 68 11.08 -11.45 -8.14
N PRO A 69 11.63 -11.92 -7.00
CA PRO A 69 12.18 -13.25 -6.89
C PRO A 69 11.16 -14.33 -7.29
N ALA A 70 11.57 -15.29 -8.12
CA ALA A 70 10.68 -16.32 -8.66
C ALA A 70 10.17 -17.31 -7.59
N ASP A 71 10.84 -17.39 -6.44
CA ASP A 71 10.45 -18.17 -5.28
C ASP A 71 9.37 -17.49 -4.42
N LEU A 72 9.09 -16.21 -4.67
CA LEU A 72 8.06 -15.45 -3.99
C LEU A 72 6.69 -15.74 -4.63
N GLN A 73 5.72 -16.18 -3.82
CA GLN A 73 4.37 -16.39 -4.32
C GLN A 73 3.73 -15.05 -4.69
N LEU A 74 3.60 -14.77 -5.99
CA LEU A 74 3.02 -13.53 -6.50
C LEU A 74 1.58 -13.75 -6.97
N THR A 75 0.64 -12.99 -6.41
CA THR A 75 -0.75 -12.89 -6.89
C THR A 75 -0.95 -11.54 -7.55
N VAL A 76 -1.41 -11.51 -8.80
CA VAL A 76 -1.70 -10.24 -9.49
C VAL A 76 -3.19 -10.02 -9.64
N VAL A 77 -3.66 -8.83 -9.28
CA VAL A 77 -5.09 -8.48 -9.21
C VAL A 77 -5.41 -7.36 -10.21
N ASP A 78 -6.61 -7.42 -10.81
CA ASP A 78 -7.07 -6.38 -11.74
C ASP A 78 -7.61 -5.16 -11.00
N GLU A 79 -7.06 -4.00 -11.32
CA GLU A 79 -7.25 -2.78 -10.57
C GLU A 79 -7.75 -1.65 -11.46
N ARG A 80 -9.05 -1.39 -11.35
CA ARG A 80 -9.66 -0.20 -11.93
C ARG A 80 -10.22 0.67 -10.81
N GLY A 81 -9.83 1.94 -10.80
CA GLY A 81 -10.37 2.92 -9.87
C GLY A 81 -9.79 2.86 -8.45
N THR A 82 -8.67 2.16 -8.25
CA THR A 82 -8.00 2.03 -6.94
C THR A 82 -7.68 3.39 -6.31
N THR A 83 -7.36 4.42 -7.11
CA THR A 83 -7.07 5.77 -6.59
C THR A 83 -8.26 6.41 -5.85
N LEU A 84 -9.48 6.27 -6.37
CA LEU A 84 -10.67 6.82 -5.71
C LEU A 84 -10.98 6.05 -4.44
N GLN A 85 -10.86 4.73 -4.48
CA GLN A 85 -11.05 3.87 -3.32
C GLN A 85 -10.00 4.14 -2.23
N ALA A 86 -8.73 4.32 -2.62
CA ALA A 86 -7.64 4.66 -1.71
C ALA A 86 -7.88 6.01 -1.02
N ARG A 87 -8.41 7.00 -1.73
CA ARG A 87 -8.78 8.29 -1.13
C ARG A 87 -9.90 8.15 -0.09
N SER A 88 -10.93 7.36 -0.38
CA SER A 88 -12.01 7.11 0.60
C SER A 88 -11.47 6.34 1.80
N ARG A 89 -10.69 5.28 1.54
CA ARG A 89 -10.05 4.45 2.57
C ARG A 89 -9.12 5.24 3.48
N TYR A 90 -8.38 6.21 2.93
CA TYR A 90 -7.55 7.13 3.71
C TYR A 90 -8.36 7.88 4.78
N TRP A 91 -9.52 8.43 4.42
CA TRP A 91 -10.36 9.17 5.35
C TRP A 91 -11.10 8.26 6.34
N GLU A 92 -11.29 6.97 6.02
CA GLU A 92 -11.77 5.97 6.98
C GLU A 92 -10.72 5.66 8.05
N LEU A 93 -9.46 5.47 7.65
CA LEU A 93 -8.34 5.20 8.54
C LEU A 93 -7.99 6.42 9.40
N TRP A 94 -7.99 7.60 8.78
CA TRP A 94 -7.64 8.86 9.43
C TRP A 94 -8.72 9.91 9.16
N PRO A 95 -9.78 9.96 9.99
CA PRO A 95 -10.88 10.90 9.82
C PRO A 95 -10.41 12.37 9.80
N PRO A 96 -11.03 13.24 8.98
CA PRO A 96 -10.59 14.63 8.82
C PRO A 96 -10.73 15.43 10.11
N LYS A 97 -9.67 16.16 10.46
CA LYS A 97 -9.58 16.98 11.68
C LYS A 97 -9.67 18.48 11.37
N GLY A 98 -10.11 19.26 12.35
CA GLY A 98 -10.16 20.73 12.26
C GLY A 98 -11.06 21.25 11.12
N TRP A 99 -10.58 22.25 10.39
CA TRP A 99 -11.33 22.90 9.30
C TRP A 99 -11.67 21.94 8.14
N ARG A 100 -10.88 20.88 7.93
CA ARG A 100 -11.14 19.87 6.88
C ARG A 100 -12.45 19.10 7.11
N ARG A 101 -12.94 19.06 8.35
CA ARG A 101 -14.25 18.47 8.69
C ARG A 101 -15.42 19.24 8.08
N LEU A 102 -15.24 20.54 7.83
CA LEU A 102 -16.26 21.40 7.23
C LEU A 102 -16.33 21.25 5.69
N LEU A 103 -15.30 20.67 5.07
CA LEU A 103 -15.31 20.41 3.63
C LEU A 103 -16.15 19.17 3.31
N PRO A 104 -16.95 19.19 2.22
CA PRO A 104 -17.53 18.01 1.61
C PRO A 104 -16.45 16.99 1.21
N GLU A 105 -16.75 15.70 1.30
CA GLU A 105 -15.79 14.61 1.06
C GLU A 105 -15.05 14.72 -0.30
N GLY A 106 -15.79 15.02 -1.37
CA GLY A 106 -15.22 15.21 -2.71
C GLY A 106 -14.18 16.33 -2.82
N LEU A 107 -14.17 17.29 -1.90
CA LEU A 107 -13.21 18.39 -1.85
C LEU A 107 -12.05 18.14 -0.87
N ARG A 108 -12.09 17.06 -0.08
CA ARG A 108 -11.02 16.74 0.89
C ARG A 108 -9.83 16.09 0.21
N ILE A 109 -8.76 16.84 0.02
CA ILE A 109 -7.52 16.35 -0.58
C ILE A 109 -6.63 15.76 0.54
N PRO A 110 -6.25 14.47 0.47
CA PRO A 110 -5.30 13.87 1.39
C PRO A 110 -3.95 14.62 1.36
N PRO A 111 -3.34 14.90 2.52
CA PRO A 111 -2.03 15.56 2.59
C PRO A 111 -0.84 14.66 2.26
N CYS A 112 -1.03 13.43 1.79
CA CYS A 112 0.04 12.48 1.47
C CYS A 112 -0.16 11.78 0.11
N ASP A 113 0.89 11.08 -0.32
CA ASP A 113 0.78 10.16 -1.44
C ASP A 113 -0.11 8.97 -1.04
N LEU A 114 -0.98 8.55 -1.97
CA LEU A 114 -1.97 7.51 -1.71
C LEU A 114 -1.50 6.11 -2.13
N ASP A 115 -0.32 5.98 -2.75
CA ASP A 115 0.12 4.71 -3.34
C ASP A 115 0.18 3.57 -2.30
N ALA A 116 0.64 3.84 -1.07
CA ALA A 116 0.64 2.83 -0.01
C ALA A 116 -0.78 2.46 0.47
N VAL A 117 -1.72 3.41 0.43
CA VAL A 117 -3.13 3.15 0.73
C VAL A 117 -3.81 2.42 -0.42
N ALA A 118 -3.39 2.69 -1.66
CA ALA A 118 -3.82 1.93 -2.82
C ALA A 118 -3.35 0.47 -2.68
N ALA A 119 -2.08 0.21 -2.34
CA ALA A 119 -1.58 -1.12 -2.00
C ALA A 119 -2.43 -1.83 -0.92
N LEU A 120 -2.90 -1.10 0.09
CA LEU A 120 -3.84 -1.63 1.07
C LEU A 120 -5.20 -1.99 0.45
N VAL A 121 -5.81 -1.10 -0.32
CA VAL A 121 -7.11 -1.36 -0.97
C VAL A 121 -7.04 -2.58 -1.89
N ILE A 122 -5.93 -2.72 -2.60
CA ILE A 122 -5.63 -3.86 -3.48
C ILE A 122 -5.66 -5.15 -2.68
N LEU A 123 -4.93 -5.17 -1.57
CA LEU A 123 -4.86 -6.31 -0.68
C LEU A 123 -6.21 -6.67 -0.06
N GLU A 124 -6.92 -5.65 0.45
CA GLU A 124 -8.27 -5.80 1.02
C GLU A 124 -9.25 -6.38 -0.01
N THR A 125 -9.16 -5.93 -1.26
CA THR A 125 -9.98 -6.44 -2.37
C THR A 125 -9.61 -7.88 -2.71
N ALA A 126 -8.31 -8.21 -2.75
CA ALA A 126 -7.82 -9.54 -3.07
C ALA A 126 -8.20 -10.59 -2.02
N LEU A 127 -8.18 -10.19 -0.74
CA LEU A 127 -8.45 -11.08 0.39
C LEU A 127 -9.91 -10.99 0.89
N ASN A 128 -10.69 -10.06 0.36
CA ASN A 128 -12.06 -9.76 0.79
C ASN A 128 -12.16 -9.54 2.32
N CYS A 129 -11.20 -8.80 2.87
CA CYS A 129 -11.15 -8.44 4.29
C CYS A 129 -10.63 -7.00 4.47
N ARG A 130 -10.72 -6.45 5.68
CA ARG A 130 -10.23 -5.11 6.00
C ARG A 130 -9.10 -5.18 7.02
N PHE A 131 -8.11 -4.32 6.88
CA PHE A 131 -7.02 -4.18 7.84
C PHE A 131 -7.11 -2.83 8.55
N ASN A 132 -6.74 -2.82 9.83
CA ASN A 132 -6.54 -1.57 10.55
C ASN A 132 -5.12 -1.05 10.32
N TRP A 133 -4.95 0.25 10.22
CA TRP A 133 -3.62 0.88 10.13
C TRP A 133 -3.37 1.71 11.38
N PRO A 134 -2.72 1.13 12.41
CA PRO A 134 -2.63 1.75 13.74
C PRO A 134 -1.67 2.95 13.79
N THR A 135 -0.83 3.15 12.78
CA THR A 135 0.11 4.27 12.75
C THR A 135 -0.61 5.60 12.53
N PRO A 136 -0.03 6.73 12.98
CA PRO A 136 -0.54 8.05 12.67
C PRO A 136 -0.67 8.29 11.16
N GLU A 137 -1.54 9.24 10.80
CA GLU A 137 -1.75 9.68 9.42
C GLU A 137 -0.41 9.96 8.74
N PRO A 138 -0.09 9.31 7.61
CA PRO A 138 1.10 9.67 6.86
C PRO A 138 0.92 11.11 6.37
N VAL A 139 1.91 11.96 6.66
CA VAL A 139 1.95 13.36 6.22
C VAL A 139 3.06 13.48 5.19
N ARG A 140 2.83 14.15 4.05
CA ARG A 140 3.93 14.51 3.14
C ARG A 140 4.98 15.30 3.92
N THR A 141 6.12 14.68 4.19
CA THR A 141 7.34 15.37 4.56
C THR A 141 7.88 16.06 3.31
N TRP A 142 7.61 17.36 3.17
CA TRP A 142 8.16 18.21 2.09
C TRP A 142 9.69 18.43 2.19
N LEU A 143 10.41 17.63 2.99
CA LEU A 143 11.81 17.83 3.33
C LEU A 143 12.54 16.49 3.39
N SER A 144 12.95 16.00 2.22
CA SER A 144 14.13 15.15 2.08
C SER A 144 14.75 15.52 0.73
N ARG A 145 15.49 16.63 0.74
CA ARG A 145 16.52 16.91 -0.27
C ARG A 145 17.79 16.19 0.15
#